data_AF-A0A8N5EIG5-F1
#
_entry.id   AF-A0A8N5EIG5-F1
#
_cell.length_a   1.000
_cell.length_b   1.000
_cell.length_c   1.000
_cell.angle_alpha   90.00
_cell.angle_beta   90.00
_cell.angle_gamma   90.00
#
_symmetry.space_group_name_H-M   'P 1'
#
loop_
_entity.id
_entity.type
_entity.pdbx_description
1 polymer ?
#
loop_
_entity_poly.entity_id
_entity_poly.type
_entity_poly.pdbx_seq_one_letter_code
_entity_poly.pdbx_strand_id
1 'polypeptide(L)'
;MLPVRAHWARLGLAGAERPKLPDNYTQDTWQKLHEAVGAIQSSISIKYNLEELYQAVENLCSYKVSATLYKQLRQVCEEHVKAQILQFREDSLDSLLFLKKINKCWQDHCRQMIMIRSIFLFLDRTYVLQNSVLPSIW
;
A
#
# COMPACT_ATOMS: atom_id res chain seq x y z
N MET A 1 21.06 -1.25 -6.38
CA MET A 1 20.20 -0.05 -6.44
C MET A 1 20.67 0.92 -5.37
N LEU A 2 21.28 2.04 -5.76
CA LEU A 2 21.67 3.08 -4.81
C LEU A 2 20.42 3.90 -4.48
N PRO A 3 20.12 4.18 -3.19
CA PRO A 3 18.94 4.94 -2.82
C PRO A 3 18.91 6.26 -3.58
N VAL A 4 17.74 6.75 -3.96
CA VAL A 4 17.58 8.00 -4.74
C VAL A 4 18.35 9.17 -4.11
N ARG A 5 18.51 9.18 -2.78
CA ARG A 5 19.41 10.10 -2.05
C ARG A 5 20.87 10.10 -2.55
N ALA A 6 21.42 8.94 -2.91
CA ALA A 6 22.76 8.75 -3.46
C ALA A 6 22.88 9.10 -4.96
N HIS A 7 21.76 9.21 -5.68
CA HIS A 7 21.75 9.77 -7.03
C HIS A 7 21.85 11.30 -6.98
N TRP A 8 21.06 11.94 -6.11
CA TRP A 8 21.09 13.40 -5.94
C TRP A 8 22.38 13.91 -5.28
N ALA A 9 22.93 13.17 -4.31
CA ALA A 9 24.23 13.50 -3.71
C ALA A 9 25.39 13.43 -4.72
N ARG A 10 25.32 12.56 -5.73
CA ARG A 10 26.33 12.45 -6.80
C ARG A 10 26.32 13.60 -7.79
N LEU A 11 25.20 14.31 -7.91
CA LEU A 11 25.04 15.45 -8.81
C LEU A 11 25.41 16.79 -8.15
N GLY A 12 25.93 16.79 -6.91
CA GLY A 12 26.35 18.01 -6.21
C GLY A 12 25.20 18.93 -5.74
N LEU A 13 23.95 18.47 -5.85
CA LEU A 13 22.73 19.24 -5.54
C LEU A 13 22.24 19.01 -4.10
N ALA A 14 23.16 18.89 -3.14
CA ALA A 14 22.81 18.65 -1.73
C ALA A 14 22.02 19.81 -1.07
N GLY A 15 21.85 20.94 -1.77
CA GLY A 15 21.07 22.11 -1.32
C GLY A 15 20.03 22.62 -2.32
N ALA A 16 19.73 21.89 -3.41
CA ALA A 16 18.64 22.28 -4.31
C ALA A 16 17.29 21.91 -3.68
N GLU A 17 16.40 22.88 -3.50
CA GLU A 17 15.00 22.59 -3.18
C GLU A 17 14.47 21.61 -4.23
N ARG A 18 13.81 20.53 -3.77
CA ARG A 18 13.17 19.60 -4.70
C ARG A 18 12.19 20.42 -5.54
N PRO A 19 12.15 20.23 -6.87
CA PRO A 19 11.21 20.94 -7.72
C PRO A 19 9.80 20.75 -7.17
N LYS A 20 9.03 21.85 -7.10
CA LYS A 20 7.63 21.79 -6.67
C LYS A 20 6.89 20.86 -7.61
N LEU A 21 6.23 19.85 -7.04
CA LEU A 21 5.36 18.98 -7.80
C LEU A 21 4.13 19.77 -8.27
N PRO A 22 3.53 19.38 -9.40
CA PRO A 22 2.20 19.85 -9.78
C PRO A 22 1.18 19.60 -8.66
N ASP A 23 0.22 20.50 -8.48
CA ASP A 23 -0.77 20.44 -7.40
C ASP A 23 -1.58 19.12 -7.40
N ASN A 24 -1.81 18.52 -8.56
CA ASN A 24 -2.54 17.26 -8.74
C ASN A 24 -1.67 16.00 -8.59
N TYR A 25 -0.34 16.13 -8.59
CA TYR A 25 0.57 14.97 -8.67
C TYR A 25 0.34 13.98 -7.52
N THR A 26 0.16 14.48 -6.30
CA THR A 26 -0.06 13.63 -5.12
C THR A 26 -1.35 12.83 -5.24
N GLN A 27 -2.44 13.47 -5.71
CA GLN A 27 -3.73 12.81 -5.87
C GLN A 27 -3.69 11.77 -7.00
N ASP A 28 -3.11 12.12 -8.15
CA ASP A 28 -3.02 11.21 -9.30
C ASP A 28 -2.12 9.99 -8.98
N THR A 29 -1.02 10.22 -8.28
CA THR A 29 -0.12 9.15 -7.84
C THR A 29 -0.80 8.24 -6.81
N TRP A 30 -1.54 8.82 -5.87
CA TRP A 30 -2.35 8.04 -4.93
C TRP A 30 -3.42 7.22 -5.67
N GLN A 31 -4.12 7.80 -6.64
CA GLN A 31 -5.18 7.11 -7.40
C GLN A 31 -4.63 5.85 -8.08
N LYS A 32 -3.45 5.94 -8.69
CA LYS A 32 -2.75 4.78 -9.26
C LYS A 32 -2.47 3.68 -8.23
N LEU A 33 -1.96 4.05 -7.05
CA LEU A 33 -1.67 3.11 -5.97
C LEU A 33 -2.95 2.48 -5.41
N HIS A 34 -3.99 3.28 -5.23
CA HIS A 34 -5.32 2.86 -4.79
C HIS A 34 -5.91 1.80 -5.74
N GLU A 35 -5.84 2.04 -7.05
CA GLU A 35 -6.30 1.08 -8.05
C GLU A 35 -5.49 -0.22 -8.05
N ALA A 36 -4.17 -0.15 -7.83
CA ALA A 36 -3.36 -1.35 -7.67
C ALA A 36 -3.74 -2.16 -6.42
N VAL A 37 -4.01 -1.48 -5.29
CA VAL A 37 -4.52 -2.13 -4.07
C VAL A 37 -5.89 -2.77 -4.31
N GLY A 38 -6.80 -2.06 -4.96
CA GLY A 38 -8.12 -2.59 -5.33
C GLY A 38 -8.04 -3.82 -6.25
N ALA A 39 -7.08 -3.82 -7.19
CA ALA A 39 -6.82 -4.97 -8.05
C ALA A 39 -6.34 -6.20 -7.25
N ILE A 40 -5.39 -5.99 -6.33
CA ILE A 40 -4.90 -7.05 -5.42
C ILE A 40 -6.05 -7.61 -4.57
N GLN A 41 -6.83 -6.74 -3.94
CA GLN A 41 -7.96 -7.09 -3.10
C GLN A 41 -9.06 -7.85 -3.84
N SER A 42 -9.25 -7.54 -5.13
CA SER A 42 -10.21 -8.22 -5.99
C SER A 42 -9.64 -9.47 -6.68
N SER A 43 -8.38 -9.83 -6.40
CA SER A 43 -7.65 -10.93 -7.04
C SER A 43 -7.63 -10.83 -8.57
N ILE A 44 -7.53 -9.61 -9.10
CA ILE A 44 -7.41 -9.33 -10.53
C ILE A 44 -6.00 -8.81 -10.86
N SER A 45 -5.68 -8.81 -12.16
CA SER A 45 -4.38 -8.31 -12.63
C SER A 45 -4.22 -6.81 -12.37
N ILE A 46 -3.05 -6.42 -11.87
CA ILE A 46 -2.66 -5.02 -11.72
C ILE A 46 -2.35 -4.46 -13.11
N LYS A 47 -3.00 -3.36 -13.49
CA LYS A 47 -2.82 -2.74 -14.82
C LYS A 47 -1.50 -1.98 -14.99
N TYR A 48 -0.85 -1.65 -13.87
CA TYR A 48 0.42 -0.92 -13.83
C TYR A 48 1.59 -1.87 -13.65
N ASN A 49 2.77 -1.49 -14.17
CA ASN A 49 3.97 -2.24 -13.84
C ASN A 49 4.41 -1.97 -12.39
N LEU A 50 5.06 -2.97 -11.78
CA LEU A 50 5.45 -2.92 -10.38
C LEU A 50 6.51 -1.85 -10.08
N GLU A 51 7.47 -1.66 -10.98
CA GLU A 51 8.54 -0.67 -10.80
C GLU A 51 7.97 0.76 -10.68
N GLU A 52 7.00 1.09 -11.52
CA GLU A 52 6.32 2.37 -11.43
C GLU A 52 5.52 2.53 -10.14
N LEU A 53 4.96 1.46 -9.58
CA LEU A 53 4.27 1.51 -8.30
C LEU A 53 5.26 1.71 -7.14
N TYR A 54 6.42 1.05 -7.19
CA TYR A 54 7.49 1.25 -6.21
C TYR A 54 8.00 2.70 -6.25
N GLN A 55 8.25 3.23 -7.45
CA GLN A 55 8.68 4.62 -7.62
C GLN A 55 7.61 5.62 -7.16
N ALA A 56 6.33 5.33 -7.40
CA ALA A 56 5.22 6.15 -6.91
C ALA A 56 5.21 6.26 -5.38
N VAL A 57 5.37 5.13 -4.66
CA VAL A 57 5.47 5.13 -3.19
C VAL A 57 6.70 5.91 -2.72
N GLU A 58 7.87 5.66 -3.31
CA GLU A 58 9.10 6.37 -2.95
C GLU A 58 8.97 7.88 -3.15
N ASN A 59 8.38 8.31 -4.27
CA ASN A 59 8.14 9.72 -4.57
C ASN A 59 7.25 10.35 -3.51
N LEU A 60 6.07 9.77 -3.24
CA LEU A 60 5.16 10.31 -2.21
C LEU A 60 5.82 10.41 -0.83
N CYS A 61 6.60 9.40 -0.43
CA CYS A 61 7.33 9.43 0.84
C CYS A 61 8.40 10.53 0.85
N SER A 62 9.10 10.68 -0.27
CA SER A 62 10.14 11.69 -0.49
C SER A 62 9.64 13.13 -0.36
N TYR A 63 8.40 13.40 -0.77
CA TYR A 63 7.76 14.72 -0.66
C TYR A 63 6.98 14.91 0.65
N LYS A 64 7.35 14.17 1.71
CA LYS A 64 6.76 14.27 3.06
C LYS A 64 5.27 13.91 3.14
N VAL A 65 4.75 13.12 2.19
CA VAL A 65 3.34 12.67 2.17
C VAL A 65 3.16 11.31 2.89
N SER A 66 4.21 10.75 3.50
CA SER A 66 4.20 9.41 4.11
C SER A 66 3.06 9.19 5.12
N ALA A 67 2.78 10.17 5.97
CA ALA A 67 1.74 10.07 6.98
C ALA A 67 0.34 9.94 6.36
N THR A 68 0.05 10.75 5.35
CA THR A 68 -1.21 10.70 4.60
C THR A 68 -1.32 9.38 3.83
N LEU A 69 -0.23 8.97 3.16
CA LEU A 69 -0.18 7.73 2.41
C LEU A 69 -0.46 6.50 3.29
N TYR A 70 0.14 6.44 4.48
CA TYR A 70 -0.12 5.38 5.45
C TYR A 70 -1.60 5.35 5.90
N LYS A 71 -2.17 6.52 6.22
CA LYS A 71 -3.59 6.62 6.62
C LYS A 71 -4.52 6.15 5.51
N GLN A 72 -4.27 6.58 4.27
CA GLN A 72 -5.08 6.21 3.13
C GLN A 72 -4.98 4.70 2.83
N LEU A 73 -3.77 4.13 2.84
CA LEU A 73 -3.59 2.69 2.68
C LEU A 73 -4.33 1.89 3.77
N ARG A 74 -4.19 2.32 5.03
CA ARG A 74 -4.87 1.68 6.16
C ARG A 74 -6.39 1.71 5.99
N GLN A 75 -6.95 2.85 5.58
CA GLN A 75 -8.38 3.00 5.35
C GLN A 75 -8.89 2.04 4.27
N VAL A 76 -8.20 1.95 3.13
CA VAL A 76 -8.59 1.05 2.03
C VAL A 76 -8.55 -0.41 2.46
N CYS A 77 -7.53 -0.81 3.23
CA CYS A 77 -7.46 -2.17 3.78
C CYS A 77 -8.59 -2.43 4.80
N GLU A 78 -8.88 -1.47 5.68
CA GLU A 78 -9.93 -1.58 6.69
C GLU A 78 -11.32 -1.71 6.05
N GLU A 79 -11.62 -0.90 5.04
CA GLU A 79 -12.86 -0.96 4.27
C GLU A 79 -13.03 -2.31 3.56
N HIS A 80 -11.96 -2.83 2.96
CA HIS A 80 -11.98 -4.15 2.33
C HIS A 80 -12.26 -5.27 3.34
N VAL A 81 -11.58 -5.28 4.48
CA VAL A 81 -11.82 -6.29 5.54
C VAL A 81 -13.26 -6.22 6.04
N LYS A 82 -13.79 -5.01 6.28
CA LYS A 82 -15.20 -4.81 6.66
C LYS A 82 -16.17 -5.39 5.64
N ALA A 83 -15.91 -5.19 4.35
CA ALA A 83 -16.73 -5.76 3.28
C ALA A 83 -16.66 -7.30 3.25
N GLN A 84 -15.48 -7.89 3.48
CA GLN A 84 -15.32 -9.35 3.53
C GLN A 84 -16.12 -9.98 4.67
N ILE A 85 -16.35 -9.29 5.79
CA ILE A 85 -17.12 -9.83 6.92
C ILE A 85 -18.58 -10.17 6.53
N LEU A 86 -19.16 -9.43 5.57
CA LEU A 86 -20.56 -9.59 5.19
C LEU A 86 -20.88 -11.00 4.68
N GLN A 87 -19.91 -11.68 4.06
CA GLN A 87 -20.10 -13.05 3.55
C GLN A 87 -20.28 -14.10 4.65
N PHE A 88 -19.96 -13.79 5.91
CA PHE A 88 -20.08 -14.71 7.05
C PHE A 88 -21.38 -14.54 7.84
N ARG A 89 -22.22 -13.59 7.47
CA ARG A 89 -23.48 -13.28 8.16
C ARG A 89 -24.69 -14.08 7.66
N GLU A 90 -24.48 -15.05 6.78
CA GLU A 90 -25.56 -15.91 6.27
C GLU A 90 -25.93 -16.97 7.33
N ASP A 91 -27.19 -16.97 7.76
CA ASP A 91 -27.72 -17.78 8.88
C ASP A 91 -27.71 -19.31 8.64
N SER A 92 -27.33 -19.78 7.44
CA SER A 92 -27.50 -21.18 7.03
C SER A 92 -26.20 -21.88 6.59
N LEU A 93 -25.03 -21.46 7.07
CA LEU A 93 -23.78 -22.14 6.75
C LEU A 93 -23.56 -23.36 7.66
N ASP A 94 -23.46 -24.54 7.06
CA ASP A 94 -22.91 -25.73 7.72
C ASP A 94 -21.55 -25.40 8.36
N SER A 95 -21.30 -25.90 9.57
CA SER A 95 -20.11 -25.57 10.37
C SER A 95 -18.80 -25.84 9.62
N LEU A 96 -18.71 -26.92 8.85
CA LEU A 96 -17.52 -27.23 8.06
C LEU A 96 -17.37 -26.28 6.87
N LEU A 97 -18.47 -25.93 6.21
CA LEU A 97 -18.45 -24.92 5.14
C LEU A 97 -18.05 -23.54 5.67
N PHE A 98 -18.56 -23.14 6.83
CA PHE A 98 -18.18 -21.90 7.50
C PHE A 98 -16.66 -21.84 7.77
N LEU A 99 -16.11 -22.90 8.38
CA LEU A 99 -14.67 -22.97 8.66
C LEU A 99 -13.82 -22.93 7.39
N LYS A 100 -14.24 -23.63 6.33
CA LYS A 100 -13.57 -23.56 5.02
C LYS A 100 -13.60 -22.16 4.42
N LYS A 101 -14.74 -21.46 4.52
CA LYS A 101 -14.92 -20.08 4.01
C LYS A 101 -14.00 -19.11 4.76
N ILE A 102 -13.97 -19.18 6.09
CA ILE A 102 -13.07 -18.38 6.94
C ILE A 102 -11.61 -18.65 6.60
N ASN A 103 -11.20 -19.92 6.52
CA ASN A 103 -9.81 -20.27 6.20
C ASN A 103 -9.39 -19.74 4.83
N LYS A 104 -10.26 -19.87 3.81
CA LYS A 104 -10.00 -19.31 2.48
C LYS A 104 -9.84 -17.79 2.53
N CYS A 105 -10.77 -17.09 3.17
CA CYS A 105 -10.72 -15.64 3.33
C CYS A 105 -9.43 -15.18 4.03
N TRP A 106 -9.00 -15.91 5.06
CA TRP A 106 -7.76 -15.62 5.78
C TRP A 106 -6.53 -15.83 4.90
N GLN A 107 -6.45 -16.95 4.17
CA GLN A 107 -5.34 -17.20 3.24
C GLN A 107 -5.27 -16.14 2.13
N ASP A 108 -6.41 -15.75 1.58
CA ASP A 108 -6.48 -14.72 0.55
C ASP A 108 -6.05 -13.36 1.13
N HIS A 109 -6.52 -12.99 2.33
CA HIS A 109 -6.07 -11.80 3.05
C HIS A 109 -4.55 -11.77 3.26
N CYS A 110 -3.95 -12.86 3.74
CA CYS A 110 -2.50 -12.95 3.94
C CYS A 110 -1.73 -12.73 2.64
N ARG A 111 -2.15 -13.38 1.53
CA ARG A 111 -1.52 -13.21 0.21
C ARG A 111 -1.62 -11.78 -0.30
N GLN A 112 -2.80 -11.17 -0.17
CA GLN A 112 -3.05 -9.79 -0.56
C GLN A 112 -2.17 -8.81 0.23
N MET A 113 -2.11 -8.97 1.56
CA MET A 113 -1.30 -8.10 2.41
C MET A 113 0.21 -8.25 2.17
N ILE A 114 0.69 -9.44 1.79
CA ILE A 114 2.09 -9.63 1.36
C ILE A 114 2.39 -8.84 0.08
N MET A 115 1.49 -8.85 -0.91
CA MET A 115 1.66 -8.07 -2.15
C MET A 115 1.53 -6.56 -1.92
N ILE A 116 0.60 -6.13 -1.06
CA ILE A 116 0.50 -4.72 -0.65
C ILE A 116 1.79 -4.30 0.04
N ARG A 117 2.30 -5.10 0.99
CA ARG A 117 3.57 -4.83 1.68
C ARG A 117 4.75 -4.73 0.71
N SER A 118 4.80 -5.55 -0.35
CA SER A 118 5.90 -5.45 -1.32
C SER A 118 5.88 -4.13 -2.10
N ILE A 119 4.70 -3.66 -2.51
CA ILE A 119 4.53 -2.35 -3.15
C ILE A 119 4.87 -1.19 -2.21
N PHE A 120 4.42 -1.27 -0.97
CA PHE A 120 4.58 -0.21 0.01
C PHE A 120 5.81 -0.38 0.92
N LEU A 121 6.79 -1.21 0.50
CA LEU A 121 7.95 -1.55 1.33
C LEU A 121 8.77 -0.31 1.73
N PHE A 122 8.91 0.66 0.83
CA PHE A 122 9.60 1.90 1.13
C PHE A 122 8.91 2.70 2.24
N LEU A 123 7.58 2.80 2.21
CA LEU A 123 6.79 3.44 3.26
C LEU A 123 6.98 2.73 4.61
N ASP A 124 6.89 1.39 4.62
CA ASP A 124 7.05 0.57 5.83
C ASP A 124 8.44 0.79 6.45
N ARG A 125 9.50 0.75 5.62
CA ARG A 125 10.89 0.85 6.09
C ARG A 125 11.33 2.26 6.47
N THR A 126 10.81 3.30 5.82
CA THR A 126 11.30 4.67 5.99
C THR A 126 10.43 5.54 6.89
N TYR A 127 9.14 5.24 7.00
CA TYR A 127 8.21 6.00 7.84
C TYR A 127 7.69 5.16 8.99
N VAL A 128 7.11 3.99 8.73
CA VAL A 128 6.43 3.20 9.78
C VAL A 128 7.44 2.71 10.83
N LEU A 129 8.56 2.11 10.42
CA LEU A 129 9.59 1.64 11.35
C LEU A 129 10.22 2.74 12.23
N GLN A 130 10.16 4.00 11.80
CA GLN A 130 10.67 5.12 12.59
C GLN A 130 9.64 5.62 13.62
N ASN A 131 8.39 5.18 13.52
CA ASN A 131 7.28 5.60 14.37
C ASN A 131 6.73 4.39 15.13
N SER A 132 7.27 4.11 16.32
CA SER A 132 6.93 2.92 17.13
C SER A 132 5.45 2.79 17.51
N VAL A 133 4.67 3.87 17.41
CA VAL A 133 3.23 3.88 17.66
C VAL A 133 2.43 3.32 16.47
N LEU A 134 3.01 3.32 15.27
CA LEU A 134 2.37 2.81 14.06
C LEU A 134 2.71 1.33 13.87
N PRO A 135 1.70 0.45 13.76
CA PRO A 135 1.95 -0.93 13.38
C PRO A 135 2.49 -1.00 11.94
N SER A 136 3.32 -2.01 11.68
CA SER A 136 3.74 -2.36 10.33
C SER A 136 2.54 -2.56 9.41
N ILE A 137 2.79 -2.46 8.09
CA ILE A 137 1.75 -2.72 7.08
C ILE A 137 1.23 -4.18 7.16
N TRP A 138 1.96 -5.07 7.84
CA TRP A 138 1.57 -6.44 8.14
C TRP A 138 1.35 -6.61 9.64
#